data_AF-A0A4V1AAY7-F1
#
_entry.id   AF-A0A4V1AAY7-F1
#
_cell.length_a   1.000
_cell.length_b   1.000
_cell.length_c   1.000
_cell.angle_alpha   90.00
_cell.angle_beta   90.00
_cell.angle_gamma   90.00
#
_symmetry.space_group_name_H-M   'P 1'
#
loop_
_entity.id
_entity.type
_entity.pdbx_description
1 polymer ?
#
loop_
_entity_poly.entity_id
_entity_poly.type
_entity_poly.pdbx_seq_one_letter_code
_entity_poly.pdbx_strand_id
1 'polypeptide(L)'
;MSFWVNLPAPDEPVPAAYRGVWQRTLLETPEGRDTTTQVHWLQTEGWHADLRVPAGIDPATSAGRALLQGFCGLTRITHGVNGQPDICTWHRHWDVQPPRSTPDAGYMVFETSERVIETGVHGRYLEVWERLPGSTGPYAALAELDAQGQPTGAMRFVAGRYALTVRPRRATWPADLRPDETLAELVQRHPAEAGALLDFELVFSETPA
;
A
#
# COMPACT_ATOMS: atom_id res chain seq x y z
N MET A 1 -1.77 -22.70 17.11
CA MET A 1 -2.36 -21.37 16.91
C MET A 1 -1.25 -20.47 16.41
N SER A 2 -1.51 -19.61 15.42
CA SER A 2 -0.54 -18.58 15.01
C SER A 2 -0.51 -17.44 16.03
N PHE A 3 0.54 -16.65 16.00
CA PHE A 3 0.70 -15.46 16.85
C PHE A 3 1.44 -14.35 16.11
N TRP A 4 1.27 -13.12 16.59
CA TRP A 4 1.83 -11.92 15.97
C TRP A 4 3.05 -11.43 16.74
N VAL A 5 4.12 -11.10 16.02
CA VAL A 5 5.33 -10.47 16.56
C VAL A 5 5.59 -9.15 15.85
N ASN A 6 6.27 -8.22 16.51
CA ASN A 6 6.66 -6.97 15.87
C ASN A 6 7.60 -7.24 14.69
N LEU A 7 7.31 -6.59 13.56
CA LEU A 7 8.31 -6.42 12.51
C LEU A 7 9.49 -5.59 13.05
N PRO A 8 10.69 -5.74 12.46
CA PRO A 8 11.84 -4.94 12.85
C PRO A 8 11.51 -3.45 12.81
N ALA A 9 12.00 -2.71 13.81
CA ALA A 9 11.91 -1.27 13.80
C ALA A 9 12.66 -0.72 12.56
N PRO A 10 12.15 0.35 11.91
CA PRO A 10 12.86 0.97 10.81
C PRO A 10 14.15 1.61 11.32
N ASP A 11 15.22 1.53 10.53
CA ASP A 11 16.49 2.21 10.85
C ASP A 11 16.32 3.74 10.85
N GLU A 12 15.50 4.24 9.93
CA GLU A 12 15.17 5.65 9.75
C GLU A 12 13.66 5.83 9.88
N PRO A 13 13.14 6.29 11.04
CA PRO A 13 11.72 6.52 11.19
C PRO A 13 11.26 7.72 10.37
N VAL A 14 10.06 7.63 9.80
CA VAL A 14 9.44 8.74 9.09
C VAL A 14 9.05 9.86 10.09
N PRO A 15 9.07 11.15 9.66
CA PRO A 15 8.57 12.24 10.46
C PRO A 15 7.12 12.00 10.91
N ALA A 16 6.77 12.50 12.11
CA ALA A 16 5.45 12.27 12.69
C ALA A 16 4.29 12.73 11.78
N ALA A 17 4.53 13.76 10.95
CA ALA A 17 3.56 14.26 9.98
C ALA A 17 3.09 13.16 9.00
N TYR A 18 3.92 12.18 8.65
CA TYR A 18 3.55 11.10 7.73
C TYR A 18 2.69 10.01 8.37
N ARG A 19 2.78 9.83 9.69
CA ARG A 19 2.21 8.67 10.40
C ARG A 19 0.70 8.79 10.54
N GLY A 20 -0.04 7.72 10.32
CA GLY A 20 -1.51 7.69 10.38
C GLY A 20 -2.11 6.93 9.20
N VAL A 21 -3.41 7.09 8.98
CA VAL A 21 -4.07 6.59 7.77
C VAL A 21 -4.48 7.77 6.92
N TRP A 22 -4.10 7.74 5.65
CA TRP A 22 -4.41 8.72 4.63
C TRP A 22 -5.38 8.13 3.64
N GLN A 23 -6.49 8.83 3.40
CA GLN A 23 -7.41 8.52 2.33
C GLN A 23 -7.13 9.44 1.14
N ARG A 24 -6.97 8.86 -0.05
CA ARG A 24 -6.86 9.67 -1.26
C ARG A 24 -8.24 10.21 -1.63
N THR A 25 -8.35 11.51 -1.83
CA THR A 25 -9.59 12.18 -2.26
C THR A 25 -9.56 12.59 -3.73
N LEU A 26 -8.37 12.70 -4.33
CA LEU A 26 -8.20 13.00 -5.75
C LEU A 26 -6.91 12.34 -6.28
N LEU A 27 -6.99 11.79 -7.48
CA LEU A 27 -5.86 11.59 -8.39
C LEU A 27 -6.14 12.36 -9.68
N GLU A 28 -5.17 13.13 -10.15
CA GLU A 28 -5.19 13.80 -11.45
C GLU A 28 -3.94 13.40 -12.24
N THR A 29 -4.14 12.93 -13.45
CA THR A 29 -3.10 12.59 -14.43
C THR A 29 -3.42 13.26 -15.77
N PRO A 30 -2.50 13.24 -16.75
CA PRO A 30 -2.78 13.72 -18.10
C PRO A 30 -3.99 13.03 -18.76
N GLU A 31 -4.31 11.81 -18.33
CA GLU A 31 -5.41 10.99 -18.86
C GLU A 31 -6.76 11.31 -18.20
N GLY A 32 -6.77 11.95 -17.03
CA GLY A 32 -8.00 12.39 -16.39
C GLY A 32 -7.94 12.49 -14.87
N ARG A 33 -9.13 12.55 -14.27
CA ARG A 33 -9.32 12.70 -12.83
C ARG A 33 -10.07 11.51 -12.26
N ASP A 34 -9.57 10.99 -11.15
CA ASP A 34 -10.21 9.92 -10.37
C ASP A 34 -10.49 10.42 -8.94
N THR A 35 -11.75 10.34 -8.56
CA THR A 35 -12.27 10.64 -7.21
C THR A 35 -13.10 9.49 -6.64
N THR A 36 -13.04 8.34 -7.30
CA THR A 36 -13.97 7.22 -7.10
C THR A 36 -13.29 5.97 -6.55
N THR A 37 -12.02 5.76 -6.88
CA THR A 37 -11.22 4.68 -6.28
C THR A 37 -11.03 4.95 -4.80
N GLN A 38 -11.42 3.99 -3.95
CA GLN A 38 -11.15 4.05 -2.52
C GLN A 38 -9.68 3.67 -2.28
N VAL A 39 -8.89 4.61 -1.79
CA VAL A 39 -7.47 4.40 -1.52
C VAL A 39 -7.15 4.76 -0.09
N HIS A 40 -6.52 3.82 0.62
CA HIS A 40 -6.05 3.99 1.98
C HIS A 40 -4.57 3.66 2.07
N TRP A 41 -3.77 4.62 2.52
CA TRP A 41 -2.38 4.46 2.86
C TRP A 41 -2.21 4.55 4.39
N LEU A 42 -1.90 3.42 5.02
CA LEU A 42 -1.57 3.34 6.43
C LEU A 42 -0.05 3.42 6.61
N GLN A 43 0.40 4.41 7.36
CA GLN A 43 1.80 4.69 7.65
C GLN A 43 2.06 4.59 9.16
N THR A 44 2.96 3.69 9.54
CA THR A 44 3.51 3.58 10.91
C THR A 44 4.79 4.41 11.02
N GLU A 45 5.65 4.12 12.00
CA GLU A 45 6.96 4.79 12.14
C GLU A 45 7.91 4.56 10.96
N GLY A 46 7.69 3.53 10.13
CA GLY A 46 8.48 3.33 8.92
C GLY A 46 7.90 2.28 7.99
N TRP A 47 7.11 1.34 8.51
CA TRP A 47 6.33 0.43 7.69
C TRP A 47 5.06 1.10 7.16
N HIS A 48 4.65 0.74 5.95
CA HIS A 48 3.39 1.14 5.36
C HIS A 48 2.63 -0.04 4.74
N ALA A 49 1.33 0.17 4.55
CA ALA A 49 0.53 -0.58 3.60
C ALA A 49 -0.46 0.33 2.88
N ASP A 50 -0.70 0.05 1.61
CA ASP A 50 -1.61 0.77 0.72
C ASP A 50 -2.62 -0.22 0.13
N LEU A 51 -3.89 0.15 0.10
CA LEU A 51 -4.97 -0.60 -0.55
C LEU A 51 -5.74 0.35 -1.47
N ARG A 52 -5.93 -0.07 -2.72
CA ARG A 52 -6.73 0.63 -3.73
C ARG A 52 -7.83 -0.28 -4.25
N VAL A 53 -9.07 0.15 -4.07
CA VAL A 53 -10.25 -0.56 -4.54
C VAL A 53 -10.94 0.31 -5.60
N PRO A 54 -10.76 -0.01 -6.90
CA PRO A 54 -11.50 0.64 -7.99
C PRO A 54 -13.02 0.63 -7.76
N ALA A 55 -13.70 1.67 -8.22
CA ALA A 55 -15.15 1.73 -8.10
C ALA A 55 -15.83 0.61 -8.91
N GLY A 56 -16.89 0.02 -8.34
CA GLY A 56 -17.74 -0.95 -9.04
C GLY A 56 -17.18 -2.38 -9.12
N ILE A 57 -16.06 -2.69 -8.47
CA ILE A 57 -15.54 -4.06 -8.40
C ILE A 57 -16.02 -4.76 -7.13
N ASP A 58 -16.14 -6.09 -7.19
CA ASP A 58 -16.33 -6.95 -6.03
C ASP A 58 -15.03 -7.74 -5.74
N PRO A 59 -14.26 -7.37 -4.70
CA PRO A 59 -13.03 -8.06 -4.29
C PRO A 59 -13.21 -9.53 -3.89
N ALA A 60 -14.45 -9.98 -3.65
CA ALA A 60 -14.75 -11.38 -3.37
C ALA A 60 -14.76 -12.25 -4.64
N THR A 61 -14.95 -11.65 -5.82
CA THR A 61 -14.88 -12.35 -7.10
C THR A 61 -13.46 -12.39 -7.65
N SER A 62 -13.11 -13.42 -8.44
CA SER A 62 -11.79 -13.49 -9.10
C SER A 62 -11.56 -12.29 -10.04
N ALA A 63 -12.60 -11.86 -10.76
CA ALA A 63 -12.52 -10.72 -11.67
C ALA A 63 -12.24 -9.41 -10.92
N GLY A 64 -12.99 -9.13 -9.85
CA GLY A 64 -12.73 -7.94 -9.03
C GLY A 64 -11.39 -8.02 -8.30
N ARG A 65 -11.02 -9.18 -7.75
CA ARG A 65 -9.73 -9.38 -7.08
C ARG A 65 -8.54 -9.11 -8.00
N ALA A 66 -8.63 -9.49 -9.28
CA ALA A 66 -7.59 -9.22 -10.26
C ALA A 66 -7.38 -7.73 -10.55
N LEU A 67 -8.39 -6.90 -10.27
CA LEU A 67 -8.37 -5.44 -10.44
C LEU A 67 -7.89 -4.68 -9.20
N LEU A 68 -7.74 -5.35 -8.05
CA LEU A 68 -7.21 -4.71 -6.85
C LEU A 68 -5.78 -4.23 -7.07
N GLN A 69 -5.44 -3.13 -6.39
CA GLN A 69 -4.06 -2.71 -6.25
C GLN A 69 -3.75 -2.50 -4.78
N GLY A 70 -2.48 -2.59 -4.43
CA GLY A 70 -2.03 -2.37 -3.07
C GLY A 70 -0.71 -3.08 -2.83
N PHE A 71 -0.02 -2.64 -1.79
CA PHE A 71 1.33 -3.06 -1.49
C PHE A 71 1.66 -2.73 -0.04
N CYS A 72 2.76 -3.28 0.46
CA CYS A 72 3.28 -2.94 1.76
C CYS A 72 4.79 -3.02 1.78
N GLY A 73 5.41 -2.31 2.71
CA GLY A 73 6.86 -2.32 2.86
C GLY A 73 7.36 -1.18 3.71
N LEU A 74 8.53 -0.65 3.36
CA LEU A 74 9.20 0.41 4.10
C LEU A 74 9.12 1.74 3.37
N THR A 75 8.89 2.79 4.13
CA THR A 75 8.88 4.17 3.65
C THR A 75 10.20 4.83 4.02
N ARG A 76 10.81 5.52 3.06
CA ARG A 76 11.99 6.37 3.29
C ARG A 76 11.69 7.79 2.87
N ILE A 77 12.11 8.75 3.70
CA ILE A 77 11.97 10.17 3.43
C ILE A 77 13.35 10.75 3.13
N THR A 78 13.53 11.26 1.91
CA THR A 78 14.67 12.11 1.58
C THR A 78 14.25 13.55 1.80
N HIS A 79 14.88 14.21 2.78
CA HIS A 79 14.53 15.58 3.12
C HIS A 79 14.86 16.55 2.00
N GLY A 80 13.90 17.41 1.69
CA GLY A 80 14.10 18.49 0.74
C GLY A 80 15.15 19.49 1.24
N VAL A 81 15.95 20.04 0.31
CA VAL A 81 16.94 21.08 0.60
C VAL A 81 16.61 22.35 -0.18
N ASN A 82 16.97 23.53 0.36
CA ASN A 82 16.79 24.82 -0.31
C ASN A 82 15.34 25.10 -0.77
N GLY A 83 14.37 24.75 0.05
CA GLY A 83 12.94 24.97 -0.23
C GLY A 83 12.31 23.96 -1.18
N GLN A 84 13.02 22.89 -1.56
CA GLN A 84 12.41 21.75 -2.26
C GLN A 84 11.55 20.92 -1.28
N PRO A 85 10.48 20.27 -1.77
CA PRO A 85 9.68 19.36 -0.96
C PRO A 85 10.46 18.08 -0.61
N ASP A 86 10.00 17.40 0.45
CA ASP A 86 10.47 16.06 0.78
C ASP A 86 10.11 15.07 -0.34
N ILE A 87 10.95 14.07 -0.54
CA ILE A 87 10.64 12.92 -1.39
C ILE A 87 10.32 11.74 -0.48
N CYS A 88 9.09 11.24 -0.60
CA CYS A 88 8.68 9.97 0.00
C CYS A 88 8.90 8.85 -1.02
N THR A 89 9.63 7.80 -0.61
CA THR A 89 9.89 6.62 -1.43
C THR A 89 9.31 5.38 -0.74
N TRP A 90 8.48 4.63 -1.45
CA TRP A 90 7.85 3.41 -0.95
C TRP A 90 8.60 2.18 -1.46
N HIS A 91 9.44 1.60 -0.61
CA HIS A 91 10.10 0.33 -0.90
C HIS A 91 9.13 -0.82 -0.66
N ARG A 92 8.55 -1.32 -1.76
CA ARG A 92 7.56 -2.40 -1.73
C ARG A 92 8.23 -3.73 -1.37
N HIS A 93 7.88 -4.28 -0.21
CA HIS A 93 8.27 -5.62 0.21
C HIS A 93 7.37 -6.69 -0.43
N TRP A 94 6.08 -6.36 -0.58
CA TRP A 94 5.12 -7.16 -1.31
C TRP A 94 4.13 -6.25 -2.05
N ASP A 95 3.63 -6.70 -3.18
CA ASP A 95 2.74 -5.95 -4.08
C ASP A 95 1.67 -6.88 -4.65
N VAL A 96 0.44 -6.40 -4.81
CA VAL A 96 -0.62 -7.10 -5.54
C VAL A 96 -0.26 -7.23 -7.03
N GLN A 97 0.34 -6.19 -7.60
CA GLN A 97 0.68 -6.10 -9.02
C GLN A 97 2.07 -6.71 -9.32
N PRO A 98 2.31 -7.17 -10.55
CA PRO A 98 3.65 -7.52 -11.04
C PRO A 98 4.66 -6.37 -10.85
N PRO A 99 5.97 -6.68 -10.82
CA PRO A 99 7.01 -5.67 -10.65
C PRO A 99 6.91 -4.57 -11.72
N ARG A 100 6.99 -3.32 -11.28
CA ARG A 100 6.96 -2.15 -12.15
C ARG A 100 8.38 -1.72 -12.54
N SER A 101 8.47 -1.03 -13.66
CA SER A 101 9.76 -0.53 -14.19
C SER A 101 10.30 0.70 -13.43
N THR A 102 9.42 1.49 -12.82
CA THR A 102 9.78 2.73 -12.11
C THR A 102 9.73 2.57 -10.59
N PRO A 103 10.68 3.17 -9.86
CA PRO A 103 10.57 3.31 -8.40
C PRO A 103 9.29 4.03 -8.00
N ASP A 104 8.76 3.68 -6.83
CA ASP A 104 7.58 4.33 -6.27
C ASP A 104 8.02 5.49 -5.37
N ALA A 105 7.88 6.72 -5.88
CA ALA A 105 8.29 7.92 -5.18
C ALA A 105 7.45 9.15 -5.57
N GLY A 106 7.17 9.99 -4.57
CA GLY A 106 6.36 11.20 -4.68
C GLY A 106 6.97 12.36 -3.91
N TYR A 107 6.86 13.57 -4.46
CA TYR A 107 7.14 14.79 -3.74
C TYR A 107 5.96 15.11 -2.82
N MET A 108 6.25 15.44 -1.55
CA MET A 108 5.24 15.59 -0.51
C MET A 108 5.19 17.02 0.01
N VAL A 109 4.01 17.64 -0.08
CA VAL A 109 3.74 18.97 0.46
C VAL A 109 2.57 18.89 1.44
N PHE A 110 2.85 19.03 2.73
CA PHE A 110 1.81 19.11 3.75
C PHE A 110 1.22 20.53 3.77
N GLU A 111 -0.03 20.67 3.36
CA GLU A 111 -0.77 21.92 3.49
C GLU A 111 -1.24 22.13 4.94
N THR A 112 -1.56 21.03 5.63
CA THR A 112 -1.90 21.00 7.06
C THR A 112 -1.41 19.69 7.68
N SER A 113 -1.62 19.49 8.98
CA SER A 113 -1.37 18.18 9.61
C SER A 113 -2.31 17.08 9.09
N GLU A 114 -3.44 17.44 8.49
CA GLU A 114 -4.48 16.50 8.06
C GLU A 114 -4.62 16.42 6.54
N ARG A 115 -3.75 17.12 5.79
CA ARG A 115 -3.83 17.19 4.33
C ARG A 115 -2.45 17.28 3.68
N VAL A 116 -2.18 16.37 2.75
CA VAL A 116 -0.94 16.33 1.98
C VAL A 116 -1.23 16.27 0.48
N ILE A 117 -0.45 17.03 -0.28
CA ILE A 117 -0.42 17.02 -1.73
C ILE A 117 0.81 16.24 -2.15
N GLU A 118 0.59 15.21 -2.97
CA GLU A 118 1.64 14.40 -3.56
C GLU A 118 1.73 14.70 -5.06
N THR A 119 2.95 14.82 -5.57
CA THR A 119 3.19 14.95 -7.02
C THR A 119 4.30 14.01 -7.48
N GLY A 120 4.20 13.54 -8.72
CA GLY A 120 5.10 12.51 -9.21
C GLY A 120 6.55 12.94 -9.41
N VAL A 121 7.47 12.10 -8.94
CA VAL A 121 8.92 12.22 -9.21
C VAL A 121 9.26 11.68 -10.60
N HIS A 122 8.61 10.59 -11.02
CA HIS A 122 8.88 9.87 -12.27
C HIS A 122 7.79 10.02 -13.34
N GLY A 123 6.78 10.86 -13.08
CA GLY A 123 5.66 11.06 -13.97
C GLY A 123 4.84 12.27 -13.57
N ARG A 124 3.97 12.73 -14.46
CA ARG A 124 3.07 13.84 -14.17
C ARG A 124 1.80 13.30 -13.53
N TYR A 125 1.64 13.53 -12.24
CA TYR A 125 0.37 13.33 -11.54
C TYR A 125 0.31 14.22 -10.31
N LEU A 126 -0.90 14.42 -9.79
CA LEU A 126 -1.18 15.03 -8.50
C LEU A 126 -2.15 14.15 -7.74
N GLU A 127 -1.84 13.84 -6.49
CA GLU A 127 -2.75 13.21 -5.55
C GLU A 127 -3.02 14.13 -4.36
N VAL A 128 -4.26 14.13 -3.89
CA VAL A 128 -4.68 14.81 -2.67
C VAL A 128 -5.05 13.76 -1.65
N TRP A 129 -4.47 13.88 -0.47
CA TRP A 129 -4.66 12.95 0.62
C TRP A 129 -5.16 13.67 1.86
N GLU A 130 -6.17 13.09 2.50
CA GLU A 130 -6.73 13.57 3.76
C GLU A 130 -6.54 12.52 4.85
N ARG A 131 -6.12 12.93 6.03
CA ARG A 131 -5.91 12.00 7.14
C ARG A 131 -7.26 11.56 7.71
N LEU A 132 -7.42 10.27 7.93
CA LEU A 132 -8.58 9.74 8.63
C LEU A 132 -8.53 10.09 10.12
N PRO A 133 -9.65 10.57 10.71
CA PRO A 133 -9.74 10.83 12.14
C PRO A 133 -9.47 9.59 12.99
N GLY A 134 -8.78 9.76 14.13
CA GLY A 134 -8.46 8.66 15.04
C GLY A 134 -7.43 7.69 14.50
N SER A 135 -6.68 8.06 13.46
CA SER A 135 -5.61 7.24 12.89
C SER A 135 -4.22 7.52 13.50
N THR A 136 -4.09 8.54 14.35
CA THR A 136 -2.83 8.92 14.98
C THR A 136 -2.60 8.13 16.27
N GLY A 137 -1.91 7.01 16.17
CA GLY A 137 -1.43 6.23 17.32
C GLY A 137 -2.54 5.51 18.11
N PRO A 138 -2.25 4.36 18.72
CA PRO A 138 -0.98 3.64 18.70
C PRO A 138 -0.63 3.09 17.30
N TYR A 139 0.66 2.81 17.06
CA TYR A 139 1.15 2.26 15.81
C TYR A 139 1.71 0.85 16.04
N ALA A 140 1.49 -0.06 15.09
CA ALA A 140 2.14 -1.35 15.09
C ALA A 140 2.33 -1.86 13.65
N ALA A 141 3.44 -2.57 13.43
CA ALA A 141 3.69 -3.34 12.23
C ALA A 141 4.07 -4.75 12.70
N LEU A 142 3.29 -5.75 12.31
CA LEU A 142 3.35 -7.10 12.87
C LEU A 142 3.52 -8.12 11.75
N ALA A 143 4.29 -9.17 12.03
CA ALA A 143 4.37 -10.38 11.21
C ALA A 143 3.69 -11.54 11.94
N GLU A 144 2.99 -12.39 11.20
CA GLU A 144 2.42 -13.62 11.74
C GLU A 144 3.44 -14.77 11.69
N LEU A 145 3.55 -15.48 12.82
CA LEU A 145 4.27 -16.74 12.93
C LEU A 145 3.28 -17.88 13.14
N ASP A 146 3.57 -19.04 12.56
CA ASP A 146 2.82 -20.27 12.83
C ASP A 146 3.12 -20.85 14.22
N ALA A 147 2.52 -22.00 14.54
CA ALA A 147 2.70 -22.63 15.85
C ALA A 147 4.13 -23.12 16.11
N GLN A 148 4.96 -23.22 15.07
CA GLN A 148 6.37 -23.61 15.11
C GLN A 148 7.30 -22.40 15.09
N GLY A 149 6.75 -21.18 15.11
CA GLY A 149 7.50 -19.94 15.07
C GLY A 149 8.04 -19.59 13.67
N GLN A 150 7.55 -20.22 12.61
CA GLN A 150 7.96 -19.91 11.24
C GLN A 150 7.08 -18.79 10.65
N PRO A 151 7.65 -17.84 9.88
CA PRO A 151 6.87 -16.80 9.24
C PRO A 151 5.84 -17.35 8.25
N THR A 152 4.58 -16.95 8.39
CA THR A 152 3.53 -17.30 7.41
C THR A 152 3.58 -16.41 6.16
N GLY A 153 4.25 -15.26 6.30
CA GLY A 153 4.27 -14.15 5.34
C GLY A 153 3.17 -13.11 5.58
N ALA A 154 2.16 -13.42 6.39
CA ALA A 154 1.10 -12.46 6.69
C ALA A 154 1.63 -11.32 7.58
N MET A 155 1.15 -10.11 7.30
CA MET A 155 1.51 -8.88 7.99
C MET A 155 0.26 -8.13 8.43
N ARG A 156 0.37 -7.40 9.53
CA ARG A 156 -0.70 -6.52 10.02
C ARG A 156 -0.12 -5.18 10.44
N PHE A 157 -0.70 -4.12 9.91
CA PHE A 157 -0.33 -2.75 10.21
C PHE A 157 -1.48 -2.07 10.94
N VAL A 158 -1.17 -1.28 11.97
CA VAL A 158 -2.14 -0.59 12.82
C VAL A 158 -1.73 0.87 12.96
N ALA A 159 -2.71 1.76 12.85
CA ALA A 159 -2.57 3.17 13.13
C ALA A 159 -3.88 3.68 13.76
N GLY A 160 -3.86 3.90 15.08
CA GLY A 160 -5.04 4.23 15.86
C GLY A 160 -6.09 3.12 15.80
N ARG A 161 -7.32 3.46 15.40
CA ARG A 161 -8.43 2.50 15.30
C ARG A 161 -8.45 1.70 13.99
N TYR A 162 -7.55 1.98 13.05
CA TYR A 162 -7.52 1.32 11.75
C TYR A 162 -6.44 0.24 11.70
N ALA A 163 -6.74 -0.81 10.93
CA ALA A 163 -5.78 -1.85 10.62
C ALA A 163 -5.84 -2.22 9.14
N LEU A 164 -4.67 -2.55 8.58
CA LEU A 164 -4.54 -3.14 7.26
C LEU A 164 -3.80 -4.47 7.40
N THR A 165 -4.47 -5.56 7.04
CA THR A 165 -3.92 -6.92 7.08
C THR A 165 -3.59 -7.38 5.67
N VAL A 166 -2.39 -7.93 5.49
CA VAL A 166 -1.85 -8.45 4.24
C VAL A 166 -1.57 -9.92 4.41
N ARG A 167 -2.11 -10.77 3.53
CA ARG A 167 -1.65 -12.14 3.33
C ARG A 167 -1.10 -12.23 1.91
N PRO A 168 0.23 -12.32 1.73
CA PRO A 168 0.81 -12.35 0.40
C PRO A 168 0.45 -13.64 -0.33
N ARG A 169 0.40 -13.58 -1.67
CA ARG A 169 0.38 -14.78 -2.50
C ARG A 169 1.67 -15.55 -2.36
N ARG A 170 1.57 -16.88 -2.37
CA ARG A 170 2.73 -17.79 -2.37
C ARG A 170 3.25 -18.10 -3.78
N ALA A 171 2.42 -17.90 -4.79
CA ALA A 171 2.78 -18.13 -6.18
C ALA A 171 3.90 -17.17 -6.61
N THR A 172 4.90 -17.72 -7.32
CA THR A 172 5.88 -16.92 -8.06
C THR A 172 5.23 -16.32 -9.30
N TRP A 173 5.83 -15.26 -9.82
CA TRP A 173 5.40 -14.74 -11.12
C TRP A 173 5.73 -15.71 -12.27
N PRO A 174 4.90 -15.75 -13.33
CA PRO A 174 5.22 -16.47 -14.55
C PRO A 174 6.54 -15.97 -15.17
N ALA A 175 7.26 -16.85 -15.87
CA ALA A 175 8.59 -16.53 -16.42
C ALA A 175 8.54 -15.54 -17.60
N ASP A 176 7.38 -15.35 -18.23
CA ASP A 176 7.17 -14.48 -19.39
C ASP A 176 6.45 -13.16 -19.04
N LEU A 177 6.65 -12.65 -17.81
CA LEU A 177 6.16 -11.34 -17.40
C LEU A 177 6.52 -10.26 -18.42
N ARG A 178 5.54 -9.41 -18.75
CA ARG A 178 5.76 -8.24 -19.59
C ARG A 178 5.97 -7.00 -18.71
N PRO A 179 6.80 -6.02 -19.15
CA PRO A 179 6.95 -4.77 -18.44
C PRO A 179 5.60 -4.08 -18.22
N ASP A 180 5.37 -3.65 -16.99
CA ASP A 180 4.18 -2.90 -16.56
C ASP A 180 2.84 -3.62 -16.79
N GLU A 181 2.87 -4.94 -16.98
CA GLU A 181 1.69 -5.80 -17.06
C GLU A 181 0.93 -5.81 -15.74
N THR A 182 -0.38 -5.64 -15.82
CA THR A 182 -1.27 -5.70 -14.65
C THR A 182 -1.57 -7.14 -14.26
N LEU A 183 -1.93 -7.34 -13.00
CA LEU A 183 -2.41 -8.64 -12.50
C LEU A 183 -3.61 -9.16 -13.32
N ALA A 184 -4.51 -8.28 -13.75
CA ALA A 184 -5.66 -8.64 -14.56
C ALA A 184 -5.28 -9.17 -15.94
N GLU A 185 -4.34 -8.52 -16.62
CA GLU A 185 -3.81 -8.99 -17.91
C GLU A 185 -3.06 -10.31 -17.75
N LEU A 186 -2.26 -10.43 -16.69
CA LEU A 186 -1.52 -11.65 -16.40
C LEU A 186 -2.46 -12.84 -16.15
N VAL A 187 -3.51 -12.66 -15.35
CA VAL A 187 -4.52 -13.70 -15.08
C VAL A 187 -5.26 -14.11 -16.37
N GLN A 188 -5.52 -13.17 -17.28
CA GLN A 188 -6.12 -13.49 -18.59
C GLN A 188 -5.17 -14.30 -19.48
N ARG A 189 -3.87 -14.01 -19.44
CA ARG A 189 -2.84 -14.77 -20.17
C ARG A 189 -2.55 -16.14 -19.56
N HIS A 190 -2.70 -16.28 -18.24
CA HIS A 190 -2.40 -17.48 -17.47
C HIS A 190 -3.63 -18.03 -16.72
N PRO A 191 -4.72 -18.42 -17.41
CA PRO A 191 -5.96 -18.82 -16.75
C PRO A 191 -5.81 -20.06 -15.86
N ALA A 192 -4.86 -20.95 -16.16
CA ALA A 192 -4.56 -22.12 -15.33
C ALA A 192 -3.89 -21.76 -14.00
N GLU A 193 -3.20 -20.62 -13.92
CA GLU A 193 -2.48 -20.14 -12.73
C GLU A 193 -3.29 -19.11 -11.94
N ALA A 194 -4.41 -18.64 -12.50
CA ALA A 194 -5.26 -17.57 -11.95
C ALA A 194 -5.59 -17.75 -10.47
N GLY A 195 -5.97 -18.96 -10.06
CA GLY A 195 -6.30 -19.25 -8.66
C GLY A 195 -5.13 -18.99 -7.71
N ALA A 196 -3.91 -19.37 -8.10
CA ALA A 196 -2.71 -19.19 -7.29
C ALA A 196 -2.21 -17.73 -7.32
N LEU A 197 -2.33 -17.05 -8.46
CA LEU A 197 -1.98 -15.63 -8.60
C LEU A 197 -2.92 -14.72 -7.79
N LEU A 198 -4.19 -15.11 -7.66
CA LEU A 198 -5.21 -14.39 -6.89
C LEU A 198 -5.31 -14.82 -5.43
N ASP A 199 -4.49 -15.78 -4.99
CA ASP A 199 -4.48 -16.30 -3.61
C ASP A 199 -3.71 -15.36 -2.65
N PHE A 200 -4.22 -14.15 -2.48
CA PHE A 200 -3.75 -13.17 -1.49
C PHE A 200 -4.92 -12.51 -0.78
N GLU A 201 -4.66 -11.87 0.35
CA GLU A 201 -5.64 -11.00 1.02
C GLU A 201 -5.03 -9.65 1.34
N LEU A 202 -5.85 -8.61 1.19
CA LEU A 202 -5.52 -7.24 1.54
C LEU A 202 -6.78 -6.58 2.09
N VAL A 203 -6.85 -6.43 3.40
CA VAL A 203 -8.09 -6.05 4.10
C VAL A 203 -7.84 -4.83 4.97
N PHE A 204 -8.54 -3.75 4.65
CA PHE A 204 -8.63 -2.57 5.49
C PHE A 204 -9.83 -2.69 6.44
N SER A 205 -9.62 -2.34 7.70
CA SER A 205 -10.65 -2.43 8.74
C SER A 205 -10.54 -1.29 9.73
N GLU A 206 -11.67 -0.91 10.30
CA GLU A 206 -11.78 0.09 11.36
C GLU A 206 -12.43 -0.59 12.57
N THR A 207 -11.86 -0.36 13.75
CA THR A 207 -12.50 -0.75 15.01
C THR A 207 -13.45 0.37 15.42
N PRO A 208 -14.74 0.08 15.66
CA PRO A 208 -15.68 1.07 16.19
C PRO A 208 -15.17 1.64 17.52
N ALA A 209 -15.41 2.92 17.74
CA ALA A 209 -15.10 3.61 18.99
C ALA A 209 -15.94 3.10 20.17
#